data_AF-A0A1C6MSC9-F1
#
_entry.id   AF-A0A1C6MSC9-F1
#
_cell.length_a   1.000
_cell.length_b   1.000
_cell.length_c   1.000
_cell.angle_alpha   90.00
_cell.angle_beta   90.00
_cell.angle_gamma   90.00
#
_symmetry.space_group_name_H-M   'P 1'
#
loop_
_entity.id
_entity.type
_entity.pdbx_description
1 polymer ?
#
loop_
_entity_poly.entity_id
_entity_poly.type
_entity_poly.pdbx_seq_one_letter_code
_entity_poly.pdbx_strand_id
1 'polypeptide(L)'
;MNILQLLNQSDYIQINNQLIKPEFMYASEDFAEDDDVAVEAQLDGAELVLTVADLEDATPLADGAYWLESVGYLRFLSRQALH
;
A
#
# COMPACT_ATOMS: atom_id res chain seq x y z
N MET A 1 -5.95 -7.43 11.44
CA MET A 1 -5.90 -7.44 9.97
C MET A 1 -4.45 -7.22 9.60
N ASN A 2 -3.84 -8.13 8.83
CA ASN A 2 -2.48 -7.93 8.33
C ASN A 2 -2.54 -6.89 7.19
N ILE A 3 -1.57 -5.97 7.10
CA ILE A 3 -1.49 -4.97 6.03
C ILE A 3 -1.36 -5.64 4.65
N LEU A 4 -0.67 -6.79 4.54
CA LEU A 4 -0.53 -7.55 3.30
C LEU A 4 -1.88 -8.15 2.85
N GLN A 5 -2.68 -8.62 3.81
CA GLN A 5 -4.04 -9.08 3.54
C GLN A 5 -4.92 -7.94 2.98
N LEU A 6 -4.81 -6.75 3.56
CA LEU A 6 -5.55 -5.57 3.11
C LEU A 6 -5.09 -5.12 1.71
N LEU A 7 -3.78 -5.14 1.46
CA LEU A 7 -3.18 -4.90 0.16
C LEU A 7 -3.76 -5.84 -0.90
N ASN A 8 -3.79 -7.15 -0.62
CA ASN A 8 -4.29 -8.18 -1.54
C ASN A 8 -5.80 -8.10 -1.81
N GLN A 9 -6.56 -7.39 -0.96
CA GLN A 9 -8.00 -7.19 -1.10
C GLN A 9 -8.37 -5.83 -1.71
N SER A 10 -7.38 -5.05 -2.13
CA SER A 10 -7.55 -3.70 -2.64
C SER A 10 -7.26 -3.63 -4.13
N ASP A 11 -7.74 -2.57 -4.76
CA ASP A 11 -7.51 -2.30 -6.19
C ASP A 11 -6.74 -0.98 -6.40
N TYR A 12 -6.76 -0.11 -5.39
CA TYR A 12 -6.19 1.23 -5.40
C TYR A 12 -5.47 1.51 -4.09
N ILE A 13 -4.54 2.46 -4.16
CA ILE A 13 -3.96 3.11 -2.99
C ILE A 13 -4.27 4.60 -3.01
N GLN A 14 -4.36 5.20 -1.85
CA GLN A 14 -4.40 6.64 -1.68
C GLN A 14 -3.16 7.07 -0.91
N ILE A 15 -2.35 7.96 -1.51
CA ILE A 15 -1.17 8.54 -0.87
C ILE A 15 -1.38 10.04 -0.76
N ASN A 16 -1.28 10.60 0.45
CA ASN A 16 -1.45 12.05 0.70
C ASN A 16 -2.64 12.68 -0.05
N ASN A 17 -3.78 11.98 -0.01
CA ASN A 17 -5.05 12.36 -0.65
C ASN A 17 -5.11 12.20 -2.19
N GLN A 18 -4.08 11.65 -2.83
CA GLN A 18 -4.06 11.30 -4.25
C GLN A 18 -4.44 9.82 -4.44
N LEU A 19 -5.47 9.57 -5.23
CA LEU A 19 -5.88 8.21 -5.60
C LEU A 19 -5.00 7.70 -6.74
N ILE A 20 -4.39 6.54 -6.55
CA ILE A 20 -3.44 5.93 -7.47
C ILE A 20 -3.88 4.50 -7.74
N LYS A 21 -3.83 4.09 -9.01
CA LYS A 21 -3.93 2.69 -9.40
C LYS A 21 -2.51 2.16 -9.54
N PRO A 22 -2.04 1.25 -8.67
CA PRO A 22 -0.71 0.66 -8.80
C PRO A 22 -0.55 -0.10 -10.11
N GLU A 23 0.69 -0.13 -10.60
CA GLU A 23 1.12 -0.97 -11.72
C GLU A 23 1.27 -2.42 -11.25
N PHE A 24 1.75 -2.59 -10.02
CA PHE A 24 1.82 -3.86 -9.30
C PHE A 24 1.35 -3.67 -7.85
N MET A 25 0.57 -4.63 -7.34
CA MET A 25 0.14 -4.64 -5.94
C MET A 25 -0.23 -6.07 -5.54
N TYR A 26 0.70 -6.78 -4.92
CA TYR A 26 0.49 -8.10 -4.35
C TYR A 26 1.69 -8.49 -3.48
N ALA A 27 1.45 -9.18 -2.36
CA ALA A 27 2.49 -9.86 -1.60
C ALA A 27 1.94 -11.16 -1.02
N SER A 28 2.75 -12.22 -0.98
CA SER A 28 2.33 -13.47 -0.34
C SER A 28 2.35 -13.32 1.18
N GLU A 29 1.23 -13.59 1.84
CA GLU A 29 1.17 -13.55 3.31
C GLU A 29 2.02 -14.63 4.00
N ASP A 30 2.31 -15.73 3.29
CA ASP A 30 3.02 -16.89 3.85
C ASP A 30 4.49 -16.99 3.41
N PHE A 31 4.85 -16.34 2.29
CA PHE A 31 6.13 -16.58 1.61
C PHE A 31 6.90 -15.31 1.24
N ALA A 32 6.35 -14.11 1.44
CA ALA A 32 7.05 -12.89 1.06
C ALA A 32 8.20 -12.60 2.03
N GLU A 33 9.31 -12.09 1.48
CA GLU A 33 10.49 -11.65 2.22
C GLU A 33 10.51 -10.11 2.33
N ASP A 34 11.23 -9.57 3.30
CA ASP A 34 11.27 -8.14 3.64
C ASP A 34 11.62 -7.21 2.45
N ASP A 35 12.47 -7.69 1.54
CA ASP A 35 12.95 -6.96 0.36
C ASP A 35 12.09 -7.19 -0.90
N ASP A 36 11.08 -8.07 -0.83
CA ASP A 36 10.14 -8.25 -1.93
C ASP A 36 9.37 -6.96 -2.17
N VAL A 37 9.21 -6.62 -3.46
CA VAL A 37 8.38 -5.50 -3.87
C VAL A 37 6.91 -5.88 -3.70
N ALA A 38 6.18 -5.10 -2.90
CA ALA A 38 4.75 -5.30 -2.65
C ALA A 38 3.88 -4.34 -3.47
N VAL A 39 4.38 -3.13 -3.76
CA VAL A 39 3.69 -2.10 -4.54
C VAL A 39 4.66 -1.43 -5.50
N GLU A 40 4.25 -1.32 -6.76
CA GLU A 40 4.85 -0.41 -7.75
C GLU A 40 3.78 0.53 -8.29
N ALA A 41 4.05 1.83 -8.28
CA ALA A 41 3.10 2.84 -8.72
C ALA A 41 3.80 4.11 -9.25
N GLN A 42 3.02 5.01 -9.83
CA GLN A 42 3.48 6.35 -10.21
C GLN A 42 2.86 7.39 -9.26
N LEU A 43 3.72 8.15 -8.58
CA LEU A 43 3.35 9.24 -7.68
C LEU A 43 3.99 10.54 -8.18
N ASP A 44 3.15 11.50 -8.59
CA ASP A 44 3.60 12.80 -9.11
C ASP A 44 4.64 12.73 -10.25
N GLY A 45 4.55 11.68 -11.07
CA GLY A 45 5.47 11.44 -12.20
C GLY A 45 6.81 10.83 -11.81
N ALA A 46 6.98 10.45 -10.54
CA ALA A 46 8.08 9.63 -10.07
C ALA A 46 7.58 8.21 -9.77
N GLU A 47 8.48 7.24 -10.00
CA GLU A 47 8.26 5.86 -9.61
C GLU A 47 8.26 5.73 -8.09
N LEU A 48 7.25 5.04 -7.57
CA LEU A 48 7.12 4.64 -6.19
C LEU A 48 7.22 3.12 -6.12
N VAL A 49 8.15 2.64 -5.31
CA VAL A 49 8.31 1.23 -4.97
C VAL A 49 8.25 1.10 -3.46
N LEU A 50 7.38 0.23 -2.96
CA LEU A 50 7.30 -0.13 -1.53
C LEU A 50 7.58 -1.62 -1.39
N THR A 51 8.48 -1.97 -0.48
CA THR A 51 8.75 -3.37 -0.14
C THR A 51 7.80 -3.89 0.94
N VAL A 52 7.84 -5.19 1.21
CA VAL A 52 7.14 -5.80 2.34
C VAL A 52 7.55 -5.13 3.65
N ALA A 53 8.85 -4.93 3.88
CA ALA A 53 9.34 -4.25 5.08
C ALA A 53 8.76 -2.84 5.26
N ASP A 54 8.69 -2.04 4.19
CA ASP A 54 8.09 -0.70 4.23
C ASP A 54 6.62 -0.74 4.72
N LEU A 55 5.88 -1.77 4.32
CA LEU A 55 4.49 -1.96 4.69
C LEU A 55 4.35 -2.51 6.12
N GLU A 56 5.20 -3.45 6.52
CA GLU A 56 5.18 -4.02 7.87
C GLU A 56 5.61 -3.02 8.95
N ASP A 57 6.54 -2.12 8.63
CA ASP A 57 6.97 -1.01 9.49
C ASP A 57 5.97 0.16 9.52
N ALA A 58 4.94 0.13 8.68
CA ALA A 58 3.96 1.21 8.59
C ALA A 58 3.13 1.33 9.87
N THR A 59 3.01 2.55 10.39
CA THR A 59 2.26 2.80 11.63
C THR A 59 0.75 2.88 11.34
N PRO A 60 -0.09 2.02 11.94
CA PRO A 60 -1.54 2.07 11.71
C PRO A 60 -2.17 3.34 12.32
N LEU A 61 -3.11 3.93 11.60
CA LEU A 61 -3.89 5.10 12.00
C LEU A 61 -5.34 4.73 12.35
N ALA A 62 -6.00 5.60 13.11
CA ALA A 62 -7.33 5.31 13.68
C ALA A 62 -8.46 5.15 12.64
N ASP A 63 -8.27 5.64 11.42
CA ASP A 63 -9.25 5.62 10.33
C ASP A 63 -9.04 4.50 9.32
N GLY A 64 -8.14 3.55 9.62
CA GLY A 64 -7.80 2.42 8.75
C GLY A 64 -6.74 2.74 7.70
N ALA A 65 -6.11 3.91 7.78
CA ALA A 65 -4.91 4.24 7.02
C ALA A 65 -3.64 3.83 7.78
N TYR A 66 -2.51 4.05 7.12
CA TYR A 66 -1.17 3.77 7.61
C TYR A 66 -0.29 4.98 7.37
N TRP A 67 0.69 5.20 8.24
CA TRP A 67 1.73 6.19 8.06
C TRP A 67 3.04 5.50 7.71
N LEU A 68 3.63 5.88 6.59
CA LEU A 68 4.98 5.49 6.19
C LEU A 68 5.87 6.73 6.27
N GLU A 69 7.06 6.60 6.85
CA GLU A 69 8.03 7.71 6.92
C GLU A 69 8.48 8.18 5.53
N SER A 70 8.48 7.29 4.53
CA SER A 70 8.91 7.57 3.16
C SER A 70 7.90 8.38 2.34
N VAL A 71 6.60 8.06 2.47
CA VAL A 71 5.55 8.62 1.61
C VAL A 71 4.41 9.32 2.37
N GLY A 72 4.36 9.21 3.69
CA GLY A 72 3.33 9.78 4.54
C GLY A 72 2.09 8.90 4.65
N TYR A 73 0.91 9.51 4.48
CA TYR A 73 -0.37 8.82 4.68
C TYR A 73 -0.67 7.88 3.50
N LEU A 74 -0.87 6.60 3.79
CA LEU A 74 -1.25 5.54 2.84
C LEU A 74 -2.58 4.91 3.25
N ARG A 75 -3.46 4.68 2.28
CA ARG A 75 -4.70 3.92 2.47
C ARG A 75 -4.95 2.97 1.32
N PHE A 76 -5.29 1.73 1.64
CA PHE A 76 -5.71 0.74 0.65
C PHE A 76 -7.22 0.82 0.42
N LEU A 77 -7.63 0.78 -0.84
CA LEU A 77 -9.02 0.97 -1.26
C LEU A 77 -9.42 -0.11 -2.26
N SER A 78 -10.54 -0.79 -2.00
CA SER A 78 -11.16 -1.70 -2.96
C SER A 78 -12.14 -0.97 -3.86
N ARG A 79 -12.39 -1.49 -5.06
CA ARG A 79 -13.35 -0.91 -6.00
C ARG A 79 -14.78 -0.89 -5.46
N GLN A 80 -15.13 -1.82 -4.56
CA GLN A 80 -16.41 -1.82 -3.85
C GLN A 80 -16.55 -0.67 -2.85
N ALA A 81 -15.45 -0.03 -2.44
CA ALA A 81 -15.47 1.10 -1.51
C ALA A 81 -15.61 2.47 -2.22
N LEU A 82 -15.55 2.52 -3.56
CA LEU A 82 -15.58 3.76 -4.36
C LEU A 82 -17.00 4.18 -4.82
N HIS A 83 -18.04 3.82 -4.06
CA HIS A 83 -19.44 4.12 -4.40
C HIS A 83 -19.92 5.50 -3.96
#